data_AF-A0A8T3RMR2-F1
#
_entry.id   AF-A0A8T3RMR2-F1
#
_cell.length_a   1.000
_cell.length_b   1.000
_cell.length_c   1.000
_cell.angle_alpha   90.00
_cell.angle_beta   90.00
_cell.angle_gamma   90.00
#
_symmetry.space_group_name_H-M   'P 1'
#
loop_
_entity.id
_entity.type
_entity.pdbx_description
1 polymer ?
#
loop_
_entity_poly.entity_id
_entity_poly.type
_entity_poly.pdbx_seq_one_letter_code
_entity_poly.pdbx_strand_id
1 'polypeptide(L)' 'MTTPTQPRKVRLNADLSPEVAMALKELAQKQGVSLTEALSRAISTEKVLDEKRRKGGKVLIEQGGALKELLFTR' A
#
# COMPACT_ATOMS: atom_id res chain seq x y z
N MET A 1 -13.27 23.22 25.20
CA MET A 1 -13.72 22.78 23.86
C MET A 1 -12.48 22.53 23.01
N THR A 2 -12.09 21.28 22.76
CA THR A 2 -10.96 20.96 21.89
C THR A 2 -11.47 20.85 20.46
N THR A 3 -11.07 21.79 19.60
CA THR A 3 -11.38 21.75 18.17
C THR A 3 -10.71 20.53 17.55
N PRO A 4 -11.43 19.64 16.83
CA PRO A 4 -10.78 18.56 16.11
C PRO A 4 -9.92 19.16 14.99
N THR A 5 -8.60 19.04 15.13
CA THR A 5 -7.64 19.39 14.06
C THR A 5 -7.97 18.56 12.85
N GLN A 6 -8.61 19.16 11.84
CA GLN A 6 -8.86 18.45 10.58
C GLN A 6 -7.52 17.98 10.01
N PRO A 7 -7.40 16.71 9.57
CA PRO A 7 -6.14 16.20 9.05
C PRO A 7 -5.74 17.03 7.83
N ARG A 8 -4.57 17.68 7.91
CA ARG A 8 -4.02 18.51 6.84
C ARG A 8 -3.72 17.62 5.63
N LYS A 9 -4.58 17.68 4.61
CA LYS A 9 -4.35 16.99 3.34
C LYS A 9 -3.18 17.63 2.61
N VAL A 10 -2.25 16.82 2.12
CA VAL A 10 -1.14 17.26 1.28
C VAL A 10 -1.45 16.87 -0.17
N ARG A 11 -1.26 17.80 -1.11
CA ARG A 11 -1.38 17.50 -2.54
C ARG A 11 -0.10 16.84 -3.02
N LEU A 12 -0.22 15.66 -3.59
CA LEU A 12 0.86 14.95 -4.27
C LEU A 12 0.62 15.04 -5.78
N ASN A 13 1.59 15.56 -6.53
CA ASN A 13 1.63 15.43 -7.99
C ASN A 13 2.80 14.50 -8.31
N ALA A 14 2.53 13.43 -9.04
CA ALA A 14 3.53 12.46 -9.46
C ALA A 14 3.16 11.91 -10.83
N ASP A 15 4.16 11.75 -11.68
CA ASP A 15 3.99 11.05 -12.95
C ASP A 15 4.12 9.56 -12.70
N LEU A 16 3.10 8.80 -13.10
CA LEU A 16 3.05 7.34 -12.97
C LEU A 16 3.16 6.72 -14.36
N SER A 17 3.87 5.60 -14.47
CA SER A 17 3.80 4.80 -15.69
C SER A 17 2.35 4.33 -15.92
N PRO A 18 1.94 4.08 -17.17
CA PRO A 18 0.60 3.59 -17.47
C PRO A 18 0.23 2.32 -16.67
N GLU A 19 1.19 1.41 -16.51
CA GLU A 19 1.04 0.17 -15.75
C GLU A 19 0.75 0.43 -14.27
N VAL A 20 1.49 1.33 -13.62
CA VAL A 20 1.28 1.68 -12.21
C VAL A 20 -0.06 2.39 -12.02
N ALA A 21 -0.42 3.30 -12.94
CA ALA A 21 -1.72 3.97 -12.89
C ALA A 21 -2.88 2.99 -13.06
N MET A 22 -2.73 1.98 -13.91
CA MET A 22 -3.71 0.91 -14.10
C MET A 22 -3.82 0.02 -12.86
N ALA A 23 -2.70 -0.42 -12.29
CA ALA A 23 -2.68 -1.21 -11.06
C ALA A 23 -3.36 -0.49 -9.90
N LEU A 24 -3.13 0.83 -9.74
CA LEU A 24 -3.79 1.62 -8.72
C LEU A 24 -5.31 1.72 -8.94
N LYS A 25 -5.76 1.88 -10.19
CA LYS A 25 -7.19 1.87 -10.54
C LYS A 25 -7.84 0.53 -10.21
N GLU A 26 -7.18 -0.58 -10.55
CA GLU A 26 -7.68 -1.92 -10.22
C GLU A 26 -7.80 -2.15 -8.71
N LEU A 27 -6.79 -1.71 -7.93
CA LEU A 27 -6.85 -1.80 -6.47
C LEU A 27 -8.03 -1.00 -5.91
N ALA A 28 -8.23 0.22 -6.40
CA ALA A 28 -9.35 1.07 -5.98
C ALA A 28 -10.71 0.41 -6.30
N GLN A 29 -10.86 -0.14 -7.51
CA GLN A 29 -12.07 -0.84 -7.94
C GLN A 29 -12.34 -2.10 -7.12
N LYS A 30 -11.35 -3.00 -6.98
CA LYS A 30 -11.48 -4.26 -6.23
C LYS A 30 -11.84 -4.02 -4.76
N GLN A 31 -11.36 -2.92 -4.18
CA GLN A 31 -11.63 -2.56 -2.78
C GLN A 31 -12.87 -1.67 -2.61
N GLY A 32 -13.48 -1.17 -3.68
CA GLY A 32 -14.63 -0.26 -3.61
C GLY A 32 -14.31 1.10 -2.98
N VAL A 33 -13.11 1.65 -3.20
CA VAL A 33 -12.65 2.91 -2.59
C VAL A 33 -12.14 3.91 -3.63
N SER A 34 -11.92 5.16 -3.21
CA SER A 34 -11.32 6.19 -4.07
C SER A 34 -9.84 5.88 -4.41
N LEU A 35 -9.33 6.44 -5.50
CA LEU A 35 -7.90 6.33 -5.88
C LEU A 35 -6.97 6.81 -4.75
N THR A 36 -7.31 7.93 -4.10
CA THR A 36 -6.52 8.47 -2.98
C THR A 36 -6.48 7.52 -1.80
N GLU A 37 -7.61 6.88 -1.48
CA GLU A 37 -7.69 5.90 -0.40
C GLU A 37 -6.93 4.61 -0.74
N ALA A 38 -7.07 4.11 -1.97
CA ALA A 38 -6.28 2.97 -2.44
C ALA A 38 -4.78 3.24 -2.38
N LEU A 39 -4.34 4.44 -2.78
CA LEU A 39 -2.95 4.86 -2.69
C LEU A 39 -2.49 4.93 -1.23
N SER A 40 -3.28 5.55 -0.35
CA SER A 40 -2.99 5.64 1.09
C SER A 40 -2.79 4.26 1.71
N ARG A 41 -3.68 3.31 1.39
CA ARG A 41 -3.59 1.92 1.86
C ARG A 41 -2.35 1.22 1.31
N ALA A 42 -2.09 1.33 0.01
CA ALA A 42 -0.92 0.71 -0.63
C ALA A 42 0.39 1.19 0.01
N ILE A 43 0.54 2.51 0.21
CA ILE A 43 1.73 3.08 0.86
C ILE A 43 1.83 2.67 2.33
N SER A 44 0.71 2.62 3.06
CA SER A 44 0.70 2.17 4.45
C SER A 44 1.13 0.71 4.59
N THR A 45 0.63 -0.17 3.70
CA THR A 45 1.04 -1.57 3.63
C THR A 45 2.52 -1.69 3.31
N GLU A 46 3.01 -0.98 2.28
CA GLU A 46 4.43 -1.04 1.92
C GLU A 46 5.33 -0.57 3.06
N LYS A 47 4.94 0.49 3.78
CA LYS A 47 5.69 0.96 4.96
C LYS A 47 5.81 -0.11 6.03
N VAL A 48 4.71 -0.80 6.35
CA VAL A 48 4.74 -1.90 7.33
C VAL A 48 5.64 -3.03 6.87
N LEU A 49 5.56 -3.42 5.59
CA LEU A 49 6.43 -4.46 5.03
C LEU A 49 7.90 -4.05 5.09
N ASP A 50 8.23 -2.82 4.70
CA ASP A 50 9.59 -2.29 4.79
C ASP A 50 10.12 -2.30 6.22
N GLU A 51 9.34 -1.79 7.19
CA GLU A 51 9.73 -1.76 8.60
C GLU A 51 9.99 -3.17 9.16
N LYS A 52 9.19 -4.15 8.79
CA LYS A 52 9.37 -5.56 9.21
C LYS A 52 10.61 -6.16 8.56
N ARG A 53 10.82 -5.97 7.25
CA ARG A 53 12.00 -6.47 6.53
C ARG A 53 13.29 -5.86 7.07
N ARG A 54 13.32 -4.55 7.34
CA ARG A 54 14.49 -3.86 7.90
C ARG A 54 14.88 -4.34 9.29
N LYS A 55 13.96 -4.96 10.02
CA LYS A 55 14.21 -5.63 11.32
C LYS A 55 14.57 -7.11 11.18
N GLY A 56 14.85 -7.59 9.95
CA GLY A 56 15.16 -8.99 9.67
C GLY A 56 13.93 -9.90 9.61
N GLY A 57 12.72 -9.34 9.59
CA GLY A 57 11.47 -10.10 9.47
C GLY A 57 11.22 -10.62 8.06
N LYS A 58 10.43 -11.68 7.97
CA LYS A 58 10.03 -12.33 6.71
C LYS A 58 8.56 -12.05 6.40
N VAL A 59 8.22 -12.03 5.11
CA VAL A 59 6.83 -11.98 4.64
C VAL A 59 6.45 -13.37 4.16
N LEU A 60 5.41 -13.95 4.75
CA LEU A 60 4.91 -15.27 4.39
C LEU A 60 3.55 -15.13 3.72
N ILE A 61 3.33 -15.90 2.65
CA ILE A 61 2.05 -16.00 1.96
C ILE A 61 1.63 -17.46 1.98
N GLU A 62 0.38 -17.71 2.37
CA GLU A 62 -0.23 -19.03 2.24
C GLU A 62 -0.80 -19.21 0.84
N GLN A 63 -0.36 -20.25 0.14
CA GLN A 63 -0.86 -20.61 -1.18
C GLN A 63 -1.14 -22.11 -1.22
N GLY A 64 -2.43 -22.48 -1.29
CA GLY A 64 -2.85 -23.88 -1.33
C GLY A 64 -2.45 -24.67 -0.08
N GLY A 65 -2.53 -24.05 1.10
CA GLY A 65 -2.18 -24.68 2.39
C GLY A 65 -0.67 -24.71 2.70
N ALA A 66 0.18 -24.23 1.79
CA ALA A 66 1.62 -24.13 2.02
C ALA A 66 2.03 -22.68 2.28
N LEU A 67 2.81 -22.45 3.34
CA LEU A 67 3.45 -21.17 3.59
C LEU A 67 4.70 -21.02 2.71
N LYS A 68 4.76 -19.92 1.95
CA LYS A 68 5.91 -19.54 1.11
C LYS A 68 6.44 -18.19 1.54
N GLU A 69 7.76 -18.05 1.53
CA GLU A 69 8.42 -16.77 1.77
C GLU A 69 8.38 -15.91 0.50
N LEU A 70 7.86 -14.68 0.62
CA LEU A 70 7.86 -13.72 -0.47
C LEU A 70 9.21 -13.00 -0.51
N LEU A 71 9.99 -13.28 -1.55
CA LEU A 71 11.24 -12.60 -1.84
C LEU A 71 10.98 -11.43 -2.78
N PHE A 72 11.28 -10.22 -2.32
CA PHE A 72 11.20 -9.02 -3.14
C PHE A 72 12.53 -8.83 -3.87
N THR A 73 12.61 -9.28 -5.12
CA THR A 73 13.70 -8.91 -6.02
C THR A 73 13.40 -7.52 -6.58
N ARG A 74 14.34 -6.59 -6.40
CA ARG A 74 14.27 -5.30 -7.09
C ARG A 74 14.20 -5.49 -8.60
#